data_AF-A0A850G4D5-F1
#
_entry.id   AF-A0A850G4D5-F1
#
_cell.length_a   1.000
_cell.length_b   1.000
_cell.length_c   1.000
_cell.angle_alpha   90.00
_cell.angle_beta   90.00
_cell.angle_gamma   90.00
#
_symmetry.space_group_name_H-M   'P 1'
#
loop_
_entity.id
_entity.type
_entity.pdbx_description
1 polymer ?
#
loop_
_entity_poly.entity_id
_entity_poly.type
_entity_poly.pdbx_seq_one_letter_code
_entity_poly.pdbx_strand_id
1 'polypeptide(L)'
;MLIPITLAQGLEQQWLSGEGSSNPSSVNESGQRFADVVSQWFSSAMALTFPCTTALARKAQLATLAGSALASPSAAVAGARLGQALSVYMTGQSFGAGVSGAPVGAAAAVAAFAAVFADLEAAPEDRALQLALGTWGLALSTQVLGPPPFPAPIL
;
A
#
# COMPACT_ATOMS: atom_id res chain seq x y z
N MET A 1 -12.27 -9.63 -0.98
CA MET A 1 -12.00 -9.11 -2.32
C MET A 1 -11.35 -7.77 -2.08
N LEU A 2 -10.29 -7.43 -2.80
CA LEU A 2 -9.68 -6.10 -2.69
C LEU A 2 -10.66 -5.09 -3.31
N ILE A 3 -11.33 -4.32 -2.47
CA ILE A 3 -12.32 -3.32 -2.89
C ILE A 3 -11.64 -1.94 -2.82
N PRO A 4 -11.36 -1.27 -3.94
CA PRO A 4 -10.64 0.00 -3.93
C PRO A 4 -11.40 1.11 -3.21
N ILE A 5 -12.74 1.09 -3.20
CA ILE A 5 -13.52 2.14 -2.54
C ILE A 5 -13.39 2.10 -1.00
N THR A 6 -13.19 0.93 -0.39
CA THR A 6 -12.96 0.83 1.06
C THR A 6 -11.58 1.34 1.45
N LEU A 7 -10.59 1.17 0.57
CA LEU A 7 -9.27 1.78 0.74
C LEU A 7 -9.34 3.30 0.60
N ALA A 8 -10.04 3.82 -0.42
CA ALA A 8 -10.21 5.25 -0.63
C ALA A 8 -10.84 5.93 0.60
N GLN A 9 -11.96 5.38 1.10
CA GLN A 9 -12.62 5.88 2.31
C GLN A 9 -11.71 5.86 3.53
N GLY A 10 -10.91 4.79 3.72
CA GLY A 10 -9.95 4.71 4.82
C GLY A 10 -8.83 5.75 4.70
N LEU A 11 -8.27 5.95 3.51
CA LEU A 11 -7.22 6.93 3.25
C LEU A 11 -7.75 8.35 3.45
N GLU A 12 -8.96 8.63 2.98
CA GLU A 12 -9.63 9.89 3.19
C GLU A 12 -9.85 10.15 4.69
N GLN A 13 -10.60 9.29 5.38
CA GLN A 13 -11.03 9.54 6.76
C GLN A 13 -9.88 9.53 7.76
N GLN A 14 -8.93 8.60 7.61
CA GLN A 14 -7.91 8.33 8.64
C GLN A 14 -6.57 8.99 8.34
N TRP A 15 -6.28 9.33 7.08
CA TRP A 15 -4.96 9.85 6.69
C TRP A 15 -5.01 11.26 6.07
N LEU A 16 -5.90 11.52 5.10
CA LEU A 16 -5.91 12.78 4.32
C LEU A 16 -6.82 13.86 4.92
N SER A 17 -8.01 13.52 5.39
CA SER A 17 -9.04 14.47 5.82
C SER A 17 -9.05 14.72 7.32
N GLY A 18 -8.40 13.86 8.13
CA GLY A 18 -8.20 14.10 9.57
C GLY A 18 -9.48 14.44 10.35
N GLU A 19 -10.67 14.04 9.88
CA GLU A 19 -11.94 14.39 10.50
C GLU A 19 -12.11 13.59 11.80
N GLY A 20 -11.61 14.16 12.89
CA GLY A 20 -11.77 13.67 14.25
C GLY A 20 -10.71 14.16 15.23
N SER A 21 -9.48 14.43 14.78
CA SER A 21 -8.47 15.20 15.52
C SER A 21 -7.18 15.25 14.72
N SER A 22 -6.90 16.45 14.20
CA SER A 22 -5.58 16.88 13.72
C SER A 22 -5.06 16.14 12.47
N ASN A 23 -4.74 16.92 11.44
CA ASN A 23 -3.77 16.48 10.42
C ASN A 23 -2.54 15.89 11.14
N PRO A 24 -1.93 14.82 10.59
CA PRO A 24 -0.78 14.20 11.24
C PRO A 24 0.27 15.26 11.57
N SER A 25 0.63 15.35 12.85
CA SER A 25 1.51 16.38 13.40
C SER A 25 2.97 16.21 12.97
N SER A 26 3.30 15.06 12.37
CA SER A 26 4.61 14.73 11.85
C SER A 26 4.54 13.77 10.67
N VAL A 27 5.62 13.73 9.87
CA VAL A 27 5.79 12.77 8.76
C VAL A 27 5.75 11.31 9.24
N ASN A 28 6.20 11.04 10.47
CA ASN A 28 6.14 9.71 11.08
C ASN A 28 4.71 9.30 11.41
N GLU A 29 3.92 10.22 11.99
CA GLU A 29 2.50 9.98 12.27
C GLU A 29 1.72 9.78 10.97
N SER A 30 2.00 10.58 9.94
CA SER A 30 1.42 10.43 8.62
C SER A 30 1.74 9.07 7.99
N GLY A 31 3.01 8.63 8.08
CA GLY A 31 3.43 7.30 7.63
C GLY A 31 2.76 6.15 8.39
N GLN A 32 2.53 6.31 9.69
CA GLN A 32 1.82 5.32 10.51
C GLN A 32 0.34 5.21 10.10
N ARG A 33 -0.37 6.34 9.98
CA ARG A 33 -1.78 6.38 9.56
C ARG A 33 -1.96 5.75 8.16
N PHE A 34 -1.08 6.09 7.22
CA PHE A 34 -1.06 5.45 5.89
C PHE A 34 -0.87 3.94 5.99
N ALA A 35 0.14 3.49 6.74
CA ALA A 35 0.44 2.07 6.89
C ALA A 35 -0.68 1.30 7.60
N ASP A 36 -1.35 1.91 8.57
CA ASP A 36 -2.51 1.34 9.26
C ASP A 36 -3.65 1.07 8.28
N VAL A 37 -4.08 2.07 7.51
CA VAL A 37 -5.16 1.94 6.51
C VAL A 37 -4.81 0.86 5.49
N VAL A 38 -3.61 0.94 4.89
CA VAL A 38 -3.20 0.02 3.82
C VAL A 38 -3.06 -1.41 4.34
N SER A 39 -2.42 -1.63 5.49
CA SER A 39 -2.24 -2.97 6.05
C SER A 39 -3.57 -3.59 6.51
N GLN A 40 -4.49 -2.80 7.07
CA GLN A 40 -5.84 -3.25 7.39
C GLN A 40 -6.61 -3.64 6.14
N TRP A 41 -6.56 -2.82 5.08
CA TRP A 41 -7.19 -3.14 3.80
C TRP A 41 -6.66 -4.45 3.21
N PHE A 42 -5.33 -4.65 3.17
CA PHE A 42 -4.74 -5.93 2.74
C PHE A 42 -5.13 -7.10 3.66
N SER A 43 -5.23 -6.89 4.97
CA SER A 43 -5.67 -7.94 5.91
C SER A 43 -7.13 -8.35 5.67
N SER A 44 -8.01 -7.41 5.29
CA SER A 44 -9.41 -7.70 4.94
C SER A 44 -9.53 -8.52 3.65
N ALA A 45 -8.55 -8.44 2.76
CA ALA A 45 -8.50 -9.23 1.54
C ALA A 45 -8.20 -10.72 1.78
N MET A 46 -7.62 -11.09 2.92
CA MET A 46 -7.40 -12.49 3.32
C MET A 46 -8.69 -13.31 3.38
N ALA A 47 -9.85 -12.68 3.58
CA ALA A 47 -11.11 -13.38 3.64
C ALA A 47 -11.59 -13.95 2.29
N LEU A 48 -10.97 -13.53 1.18
CA LEU A 48 -11.51 -13.74 -0.17
C LEU A 48 -10.37 -13.75 -1.21
N THR A 49 -9.70 -14.91 -1.34
CA THR A 49 -8.85 -15.34 -2.46
C THR A 49 -7.40 -14.81 -2.58
N PHE A 50 -6.96 -13.83 -1.79
CA PHE A 50 -5.55 -13.39 -1.76
C PHE A 50 -4.95 -13.57 -0.35
N PRO A 51 -4.02 -14.52 -0.14
CA PRO A 51 -3.36 -14.65 1.16
C PRO A 51 -2.45 -13.44 1.38
N CYS A 52 -2.84 -12.50 2.24
CA CYS A 52 -1.97 -11.40 2.69
C CYS A 52 -1.62 -11.61 4.18
N THR A 53 -1.25 -12.84 4.57
CA THR A 53 -1.09 -13.28 5.97
C THR A 53 -0.07 -12.46 6.75
N THR A 54 0.89 -11.84 6.06
CA THR A 54 1.95 -11.01 6.65
C THR A 54 1.64 -9.51 6.66
N ALA A 55 0.45 -9.10 6.19
CA ALA A 55 0.13 -7.68 6.00
C ALA A 55 0.25 -6.85 7.29
N LEU A 56 -0.38 -7.33 8.36
CA LEU A 56 -0.29 -6.67 9.66
C LEU A 56 1.11 -6.79 10.28
N ALA A 57 1.81 -7.90 10.06
CA ALA A 57 3.16 -8.12 10.59
C ALA A 57 4.19 -7.15 9.98
N ARG A 58 4.01 -6.77 8.71
CA ARG A 58 4.91 -5.84 8.00
C ARG A 58 4.48 -4.37 8.10
N LYS A 59 3.39 -4.08 8.82
CA LYS A 59 2.87 -2.72 9.01
C LYS A 59 3.94 -1.75 9.50
N ALA A 60 4.76 -2.15 10.48
CA ALA A 60 5.83 -1.30 11.01
C ALA A 60 6.87 -0.93 9.93
N GLN A 61 7.22 -1.88 9.05
CA GLN A 61 8.11 -1.62 7.92
C GLN A 61 7.49 -0.61 6.95
N LEU A 62 6.21 -0.79 6.60
CA LEU A 62 5.50 0.14 5.72
C LEU A 62 5.44 1.54 6.34
N ALA A 63 5.19 1.65 7.65
CA ALA A 63 5.15 2.92 8.36
C ALA A 63 6.52 3.64 8.32
N THR A 64 7.62 2.92 8.54
CA THR A 64 8.97 3.48 8.45
C THR A 64 9.29 3.97 7.03
N LEU A 65 9.00 3.16 6.02
CA LEU A 65 9.25 3.52 4.62
C LEU A 65 8.38 4.71 4.19
N ALA A 66 7.09 4.72 4.57
CA ALA A 66 6.17 5.81 4.29
C ALA A 66 6.60 7.10 5.00
N GLY A 67 6.99 7.04 6.27
CA GLY A 67 7.52 8.21 7.00
C GLY A 67 8.76 8.80 6.32
N SER A 68 9.68 7.94 5.86
CA SER A 68 10.87 8.39 5.12
C SER A 68 10.56 8.98 3.74
N ALA A 69 9.51 8.48 3.06
CA ALA A 69 9.04 9.01 1.79
C ALA A 69 8.43 10.40 1.98
N LEU A 70 7.58 10.56 3.00
CA LEU A 70 6.87 11.80 3.32
C LEU A 70 7.79 12.89 3.89
N ALA A 71 8.97 12.53 4.40
CA ALA A 71 10.02 13.48 4.79
C ALA A 71 10.73 14.15 3.59
N SER A 72 10.41 13.75 2.35
CA SER A 72 11.00 14.35 1.15
C SER A 72 10.57 15.81 0.97
N PRO A 73 11.50 16.74 0.64
CA PRO A 73 11.18 18.16 0.45
C PRO A 73 10.40 18.45 -0.84
N SER A 74 10.30 17.48 -1.76
CA SER A 74 9.50 17.57 -2.98
C SER A 74 8.32 16.63 -2.89
N ALA A 75 7.11 17.15 -3.13
CA ALA A 75 5.87 16.39 -3.09
C ALA A 75 5.85 15.27 -4.15
N ALA A 76 6.23 15.57 -5.39
CA ALA A 76 6.35 14.56 -6.45
C ALA A 76 7.34 13.43 -6.08
N VAL A 77 8.47 13.77 -5.44
CA VAL A 77 9.45 12.77 -4.94
C VAL A 77 8.88 12.00 -3.76
N ALA A 78 8.12 12.64 -2.87
CA ALA A 78 7.44 11.98 -1.75
C ALA A 78 6.45 10.93 -2.25
N GLY A 79 5.60 11.29 -3.22
CA GLY A 79 4.66 10.37 -3.86
C GLY A 79 5.37 9.19 -4.53
N ALA A 80 6.42 9.45 -5.32
CA ALA A 80 7.18 8.38 -5.96
C ALA A 80 7.80 7.40 -4.93
N ARG A 81 8.39 7.92 -3.85
CA ARG A 81 8.96 7.09 -2.77
C ARG A 81 7.88 6.34 -1.99
N LEU A 82 6.70 6.91 -1.83
CA LEU A 82 5.58 6.25 -1.17
C LEU A 82 5.06 5.08 -2.01
N GLY A 83 4.96 5.24 -3.33
CA GLY A 83 4.64 4.15 -4.25
C GLY A 83 5.70 3.04 -4.25
N GLN A 84 6.98 3.40 -4.12
CA GLN A 84 8.07 2.42 -3.94
C GLN A 84 7.96 1.68 -2.60
N ALA A 85 7.69 2.40 -1.50
CA ALA A 85 7.49 1.82 -0.18
C ALA A 85 6.36 0.77 -0.20
N LEU A 86 5.26 1.09 -0.88
CA LEU A 86 4.13 0.18 -1.07
C LEU A 86 4.53 -1.06 -1.90
N SER A 87 5.30 -0.86 -2.98
CA SER A 87 5.81 -1.97 -3.81
C SER A 87 6.74 -2.90 -3.03
N VAL A 88 7.61 -2.36 -2.17
CA VAL A 88 8.49 -3.12 -1.27
C VAL A 88 7.70 -3.88 -0.23
N TYR A 89 6.71 -3.22 0.38
CA TYR A 89 5.80 -3.86 1.33
C TYR A 89 5.08 -5.06 0.69
N MET A 90 4.59 -4.90 -0.54
CA MET A 90 3.89 -5.94 -1.30
C MET A 90 4.77 -7.09 -1.76
N THR A 91 5.96 -6.80 -2.28
CA THR A 91 6.94 -7.83 -2.68
C THR A 91 7.33 -8.73 -1.50
N GLY A 92 7.30 -8.16 -0.30
CA GLY A 92 7.59 -8.88 0.91
C GLY A 92 6.40 -9.61 1.54
N GLN A 93 5.19 -9.48 0.99
CA GLN A 93 4.07 -10.26 1.47
C GLN A 93 4.26 -11.72 1.09
N SER A 94 4.02 -12.63 2.02
CA SER A 94 3.92 -14.06 1.69
C SER A 94 2.49 -14.36 1.29
N PHE A 95 2.23 -14.50 -0.01
CA PHE A 95 0.93 -14.92 -0.50
C PHE A 95 0.76 -16.44 -0.43
N GLY A 96 0.70 -16.97 0.79
CA GLY A 96 0.38 -18.37 1.03
C GLY A 96 1.39 -19.34 0.40
N ALA A 97 1.07 -20.64 0.42
CA ALA A 97 1.90 -21.66 -0.21
C ALA A 97 1.75 -21.55 -1.74
N GLY A 98 2.74 -20.92 -2.39
CA GLY A 98 2.73 -20.59 -3.82
C GLY A 98 3.19 -19.15 -4.03
N VAL A 99 4.50 -18.97 -4.11
CA VAL A 99 5.24 -17.72 -3.86
C VAL A 99 4.74 -16.58 -4.75
N SER A 100 4.25 -15.47 -4.19
CA SER A 100 3.98 -14.29 -5.02
C SER A 100 5.26 -13.71 -5.62
N GLY A 101 5.25 -13.41 -6.92
CA GLY A 101 6.27 -12.59 -7.56
C GLY A 101 6.08 -11.10 -7.26
N ALA A 102 7.12 -10.31 -7.49
CA ALA A 102 7.04 -8.85 -7.37
C ALA A 102 5.95 -8.29 -8.32
N PRO A 103 5.22 -7.24 -7.92
CA PRO A 103 4.16 -6.68 -8.75
C PRO A 103 4.71 -6.02 -10.03
N VAL A 104 4.19 -6.42 -11.18
CA VAL A 104 4.62 -5.90 -12.51
C VAL A 104 4.21 -4.43 -12.68
N GLY A 105 3.17 -4.00 -11.98
CA GLY A 105 2.62 -2.64 -12.01
C GLY A 105 3.35 -1.63 -11.12
N ALA A 106 4.50 -1.98 -10.52
CA ALA A 106 5.22 -1.11 -9.58
C ALA A 106 5.53 0.28 -10.15
N ALA A 107 6.03 0.35 -11.38
CA ALA A 107 6.34 1.64 -12.03
C ALA A 107 5.08 2.51 -12.27
N ALA A 108 3.96 1.89 -12.65
CA ALA A 108 2.70 2.59 -12.87
C ALA A 108 2.11 3.12 -11.55
N ALA A 109 2.20 2.33 -10.48
CA ALA A 109 1.77 2.77 -9.14
C ALA A 109 2.64 3.91 -8.61
N VAL A 110 3.97 3.85 -8.80
CA VAL A 110 4.89 4.95 -8.46
C VAL A 110 4.53 6.22 -9.21
N ALA A 111 4.23 6.14 -10.50
CA ALA A 111 3.81 7.28 -11.30
C ALA A 111 2.46 7.86 -10.84
N ALA A 112 1.48 7.01 -10.54
CA ALA A 112 0.18 7.44 -10.02
C ALA A 112 0.31 8.17 -8.68
N PHE A 113 1.11 7.62 -7.75
CA PHE A 113 1.37 8.27 -6.46
C PHE A 113 2.13 9.59 -6.62
N ALA A 114 3.11 9.65 -7.52
CA ALA A 114 3.83 10.89 -7.81
C ALA A 114 2.90 11.97 -8.38
N ALA A 115 1.95 11.60 -9.26
CA ALA A 115 0.97 12.51 -9.83
C ALA A 115 0.02 13.06 -8.76
N VAL A 116 -0.51 12.21 -7.86
CA VAL A 116 -1.39 12.65 -6.76
C VAL A 116 -0.69 13.66 -5.84
N PHE A 117 0.60 13.44 -5.56
CA PHE A 117 1.35 14.35 -4.71
C PHE A 117 1.83 15.60 -5.45
N ALA A 118 1.87 15.58 -6.79
CA ALA A 118 2.14 16.78 -7.59
C ALA A 118 0.91 17.67 -7.70
N ASP A 119 -0.30 17.09 -7.63
CA ASP A 119 -1.58 17.80 -7.66
C ASP A 119 -2.16 17.96 -6.25
N LEU A 120 -1.63 18.95 -5.52
CA LEU A 120 -2.10 19.28 -4.16
C LEU A 120 -3.42 20.06 -4.15
N GLU A 121 -3.86 20.57 -5.30
CA GLU A 121 -5.11 21.34 -5.45
C GLU A 121 -6.34 20.43 -5.59
N ALA A 122 -6.14 19.18 -6.00
CA ALA A 122 -7.19 18.17 -6.03
C ALA A 122 -7.83 17.93 -4.65
N ALA A 123 -9.14 17.68 -4.66
CA ALA A 123 -9.90 17.41 -3.44
C ALA A 123 -9.33 16.16 -2.70
N PRO A 124 -9.38 16.11 -1.36
CA PRO A 124 -8.92 14.96 -0.59
C PRO A 124 -9.54 13.63 -1.04
N GLU A 125 -10.83 13.63 -1.37
CA GLU A 125 -11.59 12.49 -1.90
C GLU A 125 -11.02 11.96 -3.23
N ASP A 126 -10.72 12.85 -4.18
CA ASP A 126 -10.14 12.50 -5.48
C ASP A 126 -8.74 11.91 -5.33
N ARG A 127 -7.92 12.52 -4.46
CA ARG A 127 -6.57 12.03 -4.15
C ARG A 127 -6.63 10.67 -3.47
N ALA A 128 -7.54 10.47 -2.52
CA ALA A 128 -7.75 9.19 -1.83
C ALA A 128 -8.13 8.09 -2.82
N LEU A 129 -9.06 8.39 -3.73
CA LEU A 129 -9.50 7.47 -4.78
C LEU A 129 -8.36 7.10 -5.73
N GLN A 130 -7.58 8.08 -6.20
CA GLN A 130 -6.45 7.82 -7.09
C GLN A 130 -5.36 6.97 -6.42
N LEU A 131 -5.02 7.24 -5.15
CA LEU A 131 -4.08 6.42 -4.37
C LEU A 131 -4.62 5.01 -4.15
N ALA A 132 -5.92 4.87 -3.90
CA ALA A 132 -6.56 3.58 -3.76
C ALA A 132 -6.56 2.78 -5.07
N LEU A 133 -6.85 3.42 -6.20
CA LEU A 133 -6.79 2.79 -7.52
C LEU A 133 -5.37 2.38 -7.89
N GLY A 134 -4.36 3.21 -7.61
CA GLY A 134 -2.95 2.87 -7.81
C GLY A 134 -2.50 1.69 -6.95
N THR A 135 -2.89 1.69 -5.66
CA THR A 135 -2.62 0.59 -4.73
C THR A 135 -3.30 -0.71 -5.16
N TRP A 136 -4.55 -0.61 -5.63
CA TRP A 136 -5.32 -1.74 -6.12
C TRP A 136 -4.78 -2.33 -7.42
N GLY A 137 -4.43 -1.48 -8.39
CA GLY A 137 -3.77 -1.92 -9.63
C GLY A 137 -2.43 -2.59 -9.35
N LEU A 138 -1.66 -2.07 -8.39
CA LEU A 138 -0.44 -2.71 -7.93
C LEU A 138 -0.71 -4.10 -7.34
N ALA A 139 -1.73 -4.21 -6.49
CA ALA A 139 -2.18 -5.49 -5.92
C ALA A 139 -2.58 -6.52 -6.95
N LEU A 140 -3.37 -6.14 -7.96
CA LEU A 140 -3.75 -7.03 -9.04
C LEU A 140 -2.56 -7.47 -9.92
N SER A 141 -1.54 -6.62 -10.04
CA SER A 141 -0.34 -6.95 -10.82
C SER A 141 0.65 -7.88 -10.10
N THR A 142 0.35 -8.24 -8.85
CA THR A 142 1.17 -9.18 -8.07
C THR A 142 0.94 -10.58 -8.61
N GLN A 143 1.99 -11.20 -9.14
CA GLN A 143 1.92 -12.54 -9.69
C GLN A 143 1.86 -13.57 -8.58
N VAL A 144 1.12 -14.67 -8.77
CA VAL A 144 1.24 -15.88 -7.94
C VAL A 144 2.13 -16.85 -8.70
N LEU A 145 3.37 -17.08 -8.25
CA LEU A 145 4.31 -18.01 -8.88
C LEU A 145 3.99 -19.45 -8.41
N GLY A 146 3.03 -20.08 -9.09
CA GLY A 146 2.84 -21.53 -9.08
C GLY A 146 2.57 -22.21 -7.71
N PRO A 147 2.28 -23.52 -7.70
CA PRO A 147 2.15 -24.27 -6.45
C PRO A 147 3.47 -24.30 -5.68
N PRO A 148 3.44 -24.44 -4.34
CA PRO A 148 4.66 -24.54 -3.53
C PRO A 148 5.52 -25.70 -4.04
N PRO A 149 6.87 -25.60 -3.96
CA PRO A 149 7.72 -26.75 -4.25
C PRO A 149 7.25 -27.91 -3.38
N PHE A 150 6.98 -29.07 -4.01
CA PHE A 150 6.61 -30.27 -3.28
C PHE A 150 7.66 -30.54 -2.19
N PRO A 151 7.25 -30.95 -0.97
CA PRO A 151 8.23 -31.41 0.00
C PRO A 151 9.07 -32.52 -0.66
N ALA A 152 10.40 -32.42 -0.52
CA ALA A 152 11.30 -33.42 -1.07
C ALA A 152 10.87 -34.82 -0.58
N PRO A 153 10.99 -35.88 -1.41
CA PRO A 153 10.68 -37.23 -0.97
C PRO A 153 11.52 -37.53 0.27
N ILE A 154 10.86 -37.90 1.35
CA ILE A 154 11.54 -38.44 2.53
C ILE A 154 12.00 -39.84 2.09
N LEU A 155 13.29 -39.97 1.79
CA LEU A 155 13.98 -41.25 1.60
C LEU A 155 14.41 -41.81 2.96
#